data_AF-A0A1E7ELC3-F1
#
_entry.id   AF-A0A1E7ELC3-F1
#
_cell.length_a   1.000
_cell.length_b   1.000
_cell.length_c   1.000
_cell.angle_alpha   90.00
_cell.angle_beta   90.00
_cell.angle_gamma   90.00
#
_symmetry.space_group_name_H-M   'P 1'
#
loop_
_entity.id
_entity.type
_entity.pdbx_description
1 polymer ?
#
loop_
_entity_poly.entity_id
_entity_poly.type
_entity_poly.pdbx_seq_one_letter_code
_entity_poly.pdbx_strand_id
1 'polypeptide(L)'
;MSGDATATFFAATKAAGTTVEVDFGDKTTAKHAIGYWSIRGLGAPLAMMMCASKTPFTLFLYDIVEKGEAGWNSDYFSAKGEYMKEYKLPLWNLPFCVDRENKEIIVQTNAIFAHLGRACVFNQLV
;
A
#
# COMPACT_ATOMS: atom_id res chain seq x y z
N MET A 1 13.34 -9.59 25.05
CA MET A 1 12.23 -8.68 24.69
C MET A 1 12.72 -7.74 23.61
N SER A 2 12.67 -8.16 22.34
CA SER A 2 13.01 -7.31 21.20
C SER A 2 11.71 -6.79 20.60
N GLY A 3 11.34 -5.56 20.95
CA GLY A 3 10.16 -4.90 20.40
C GLY A 3 10.28 -4.74 18.88
N ASP A 4 9.19 -5.08 18.21
CA ASP A 4 8.95 -5.13 16.77
C ASP A 4 9.05 -3.74 16.10
N ALA A 5 10.27 -3.20 16.00
CA ALA A 5 10.55 -1.91 15.34
C ALA A 5 10.34 -1.95 13.80
N THR A 6 9.95 -3.10 13.26
CA THR A 6 9.62 -3.37 11.85
C THR A 6 8.16 -3.04 11.53
N ALA A 7 7.24 -3.13 12.50
CA ALA A 7 5.80 -2.93 12.26
C ALA A 7 5.36 -1.46 12.08
N THR A 8 6.21 -0.48 12.40
CA THR A 8 5.81 0.94 12.49
C THR A 8 6.07 1.75 11.23
N PHE A 9 6.89 1.25 10.30
CA PHE A 9 7.24 1.96 9.07
C PHE A 9 6.01 2.15 8.19
N PHE A 10 5.58 3.40 7.98
CA PHE A 10 4.33 3.76 7.31
C PHE A 10 3.13 2.91 7.81
N ALA A 11 2.97 2.80 9.13
CA ALA A 11 1.92 1.97 9.71
C ALA A 11 0.51 2.56 9.54
N ALA A 12 0.39 3.87 9.41
CA ALA A 12 -0.89 4.56 9.28
C ALA A 12 -0.75 5.85 8.46
N THR A 13 -1.87 6.28 7.87
CA THR A 13 -2.01 7.55 7.18
C THR A 13 -3.39 8.13 7.48
N LYS A 14 -3.44 9.43 7.78
CA LYS A 14 -4.72 10.15 7.96
C LYS A 14 -5.37 10.58 6.64
N ALA A 15 -4.62 10.49 5.53
CA ALA A 15 -5.08 10.92 4.21
C ALA A 15 -5.81 9.80 3.45
N ALA A 16 -5.67 8.55 3.89
CA ALA A 16 -6.51 7.48 3.39
C ALA A 16 -7.92 7.65 3.95
N GLY A 17 -8.92 7.63 3.08
CA GLY A 17 -10.33 7.66 3.49
C GLY A 17 -10.76 6.34 4.12
N THR A 18 -10.11 5.23 3.77
CA THR A 18 -10.34 3.92 4.40
C THR A 18 -9.05 3.14 4.55
N THR A 19 -8.85 2.54 5.72
CA THR A 19 -7.79 1.56 5.98
C THR A 19 -8.42 0.19 6.19
N VAL A 20 -7.92 -0.84 5.50
CA VAL A 20 -8.40 -2.22 5.65
C VAL A 20 -7.24 -3.11 6.03
N GLU A 21 -7.34 -3.81 7.15
CA GLU A 21 -6.42 -4.89 7.49
C GLU A 21 -6.97 -6.20 6.94
N VAL A 22 -6.17 -6.90 6.14
CA VAL A 22 -6.50 -8.20 5.58
C VAL A 22 -5.61 -9.25 6.23
N ASP A 23 -6.25 -10.18 6.93
CA ASP A 23 -5.61 -11.31 7.61
C ASP A 23 -6.26 -12.63 7.14
N PHE A 24 -5.49 -13.71 7.20
CA PHE A 24 -5.89 -15.05 6.76
C PHE A 24 -5.90 -16.08 7.90
N GLY A 25 -5.82 -15.62 9.16
CA GLY A 25 -5.98 -16.45 10.36
C GLY A 25 -4.67 -16.81 11.06
N ASP A 26 -3.54 -16.67 10.37
CA ASP A 26 -2.21 -16.72 10.97
C ASP A 26 -1.87 -15.30 11.44
N LYS A 27 -1.98 -15.04 12.75
CA LYS A 27 -1.73 -13.74 13.42
C LYS A 27 -0.29 -13.25 13.26
N THR A 28 0.11 -12.99 12.04
CA THR A 28 1.40 -12.42 11.66
C THR A 28 1.18 -10.95 11.34
N THR A 29 2.11 -10.11 11.78
CA THR A 29 2.09 -8.69 11.47
C THR A 29 2.12 -8.50 9.96
N ALA A 30 1.18 -7.70 9.42
CA ALA A 30 1.13 -7.35 8.02
C ALA A 30 2.45 -6.68 7.58
N LYS A 31 3.28 -7.43 6.85
CA LYS A 31 4.58 -6.97 6.36
C LYS A 31 4.47 -5.94 5.23
N HIS A 32 3.36 -5.99 4.50
CA HIS A 32 3.13 -5.12 3.36
C HIS A 32 1.91 -4.24 3.58
N ALA A 33 1.98 -3.02 3.04
CA ALA A 33 0.81 -2.17 2.84
C ALA A 33 0.73 -1.69 1.40
N ILE A 34 -0.48 -1.56 0.86
CA ILE A 34 -0.69 -1.09 -0.51
C ILE A 34 -1.61 0.13 -0.46
N GLY A 35 -1.12 1.25 -0.98
CA GLY A 35 -1.88 2.48 -1.14
C GLY A 35 -2.40 2.63 -2.56
N TYR A 36 -3.70 2.81 -2.76
CA TYR A 36 -4.28 3.09 -4.08
C TYR A 36 -5.64 3.80 -4.00
N TRP A 37 -6.16 4.26 -5.15
CA TRP A 37 -7.46 4.92 -5.23
C TRP A 37 -8.61 3.98 -4.86
N SER A 38 -9.58 4.46 -4.08
CA SER A 38 -10.76 3.68 -3.67
C SER A 38 -11.63 3.21 -4.84
N ILE A 39 -11.54 3.86 -6.01
CA ILE A 39 -12.16 3.40 -7.28
C ILE A 39 -11.49 2.15 -7.90
N ARG A 40 -10.46 1.61 -7.23
CA ARG A 40 -9.88 0.27 -7.47
C ARG A 40 -9.27 0.02 -8.85
N GLY A 41 -8.65 1.04 -9.48
CA GLY A 41 -7.90 0.88 -10.74
C GLY A 41 -6.69 -0.06 -10.64
N LEU A 42 -5.48 0.43 -10.93
CA LEU A 42 -4.26 -0.40 -10.93
C LEU A 42 -3.90 -1.04 -9.58
N GLY A 43 -4.58 -0.67 -8.48
CA GLY A 43 -4.38 -1.29 -7.17
C GLY A 43 -5.15 -2.59 -6.94
N ALA A 44 -6.24 -2.85 -7.67
CA ALA A 44 -7.01 -4.09 -7.49
C ALA A 44 -6.21 -5.36 -7.82
N PRO A 45 -5.43 -5.43 -8.91
CA PRO A 45 -4.58 -6.59 -9.18
C PRO A 45 -3.51 -6.84 -8.11
N LEU A 46 -2.98 -5.78 -7.49
CA LEU A 46 -2.01 -5.91 -6.39
C LEU A 46 -2.65 -6.56 -5.17
N ALA A 47 -3.84 -6.10 -4.78
CA ALA A 47 -4.61 -6.72 -3.69
C ALA A 47 -4.95 -8.19 -4.01
N MET A 48 -5.29 -8.50 -5.27
CA MET A 48 -5.55 -9.89 -5.70
C MET A 48 -4.33 -10.79 -5.52
N MET A 49 -3.11 -10.32 -5.83
CA MET A 49 -1.89 -11.10 -5.60
C MET A 49 -1.70 -11.45 -4.14
N MET A 50 -1.87 -10.46 -3.24
CA MET A 50 -1.74 -10.67 -1.79
C MET A 50 -2.79 -11.66 -1.26
N CYS A 51 -4.03 -11.56 -1.75
CA CYS A 51 -5.08 -12.51 -1.41
C CYS A 51 -4.80 -13.92 -1.93
N ALA A 52 -4.32 -14.05 -3.16
CA ALA A 52 -4.00 -15.34 -3.77
C ALA A 52 -2.85 -16.05 -3.04
N SER A 53 -1.85 -15.30 -2.57
CA SER A 53 -0.77 -15.84 -1.74
C SER A 53 -1.11 -15.96 -0.25
N LYS A 54 -2.34 -15.59 0.16
CA LYS A 54 -2.79 -15.54 1.56
C LYS A 54 -1.80 -14.78 2.47
N THR A 55 -1.15 -13.76 1.94
CA THR A 55 -0.17 -12.96 2.68
C THR A 55 -0.91 -11.81 3.37
N PRO A 56 -0.88 -11.68 4.71
CA PRO A 56 -1.53 -10.57 5.41
C PRO A 56 -0.97 -9.20 5.01
N PHE A 57 -1.86 -8.22 4.84
CA PHE A 57 -1.51 -6.90 4.34
C PHE A 57 -2.50 -5.82 4.75
N THR A 58 -2.03 -4.57 4.75
CA THR A 58 -2.87 -3.39 4.96
C THR A 58 -3.20 -2.74 3.61
N LEU A 59 -4.42 -2.24 3.45
CA LEU A 59 -4.81 -1.36 2.36
C LEU A 59 -5.02 0.06 2.86
N PHE A 60 -4.43 1.03 2.16
CA PHE A 60 -4.74 2.44 2.31
C PHE A 60 -5.50 2.91 1.06
N LEU A 61 -6.81 3.09 1.20
CA LEU A 61 -7.68 3.51 0.12
C LEU A 61 -7.87 5.02 0.18
N TYR A 62 -7.45 5.68 -0.89
CA TYR A 62 -7.54 7.14 -1.03
C TYR A 62 -8.74 7.49 -1.89
N ASP A 63 -9.55 8.43 -1.41
CA ASP A 63 -10.70 8.92 -2.17
C ASP A 63 -10.30 10.08 -3.07
N ILE A 64 -10.95 10.16 -4.23
CA ILE A 64 -10.87 11.28 -5.14
C ILE A 64 -12.29 11.75 -5.44
N VAL A 65 -12.52 13.05 -5.33
CA VAL A 65 -13.85 13.65 -5.49
C VAL A 65 -13.79 14.68 -6.60
N GLU A 66 -14.74 14.62 -7.52
CA GLU A 66 -14.93 15.62 -8.57
C GLU A 66 -15.61 16.86 -7.98
N LYS A 67 -15.05 18.04 -8.23
CA LYS A 67 -15.54 19.35 -7.79
C LYS A 67 -15.96 20.22 -8.99
N GLY A 68 -16.55 19.60 -10.02
CA GLY A 68 -16.99 20.30 -11.24
C GLY A 68 -15.83 20.99 -11.95
N GLU A 69 -15.99 22.28 -12.28
CA GLU A 69 -14.96 23.07 -12.97
C GLU A 69 -13.63 23.19 -12.19
N ALA A 70 -13.65 23.01 -10.87
CA ALA A 70 -12.45 22.98 -10.04
C ALA A 70 -11.65 21.67 -10.17
N GLY A 71 -12.11 20.73 -11.00
CA GLY A 71 -11.44 19.47 -11.28
C GLY A 71 -11.57 18.46 -10.14
N TRP A 72 -10.54 17.63 -9.96
CA TRP A 72 -10.53 16.57 -8.97
C TRP A 72 -9.77 16.99 -7.71
N ASN A 73 -10.25 16.57 -6.54
CA ASN A 73 -9.61 16.83 -5.25
C ASN A 73 -9.44 15.57 -4.41
N SER A 74 -8.37 15.51 -3.63
CA SER A 74 -8.08 14.42 -2.69
C SER A 74 -7.14 14.90 -1.59
N ASP A 75 -7.37 14.45 -0.36
CA ASP A 75 -6.45 14.67 0.77
C ASP A 75 -5.08 14.04 0.50
N TYR A 76 -5.03 13.03 -0.38
CA TYR A 76 -3.78 12.43 -0.84
C TYR A 76 -2.85 13.43 -1.53
N PHE A 77 -3.36 14.44 -2.24
CA PHE A 77 -2.50 15.39 -2.95
C PHE A 77 -1.60 16.18 -1.99
N SER A 78 -2.14 16.57 -0.83
CA SER A 78 -1.37 17.20 0.23
C SER A 78 -0.41 16.21 0.89
N ALA A 79 -0.90 15.03 1.25
CA ALA A 79 -0.12 14.01 1.98
C ALA A 79 1.07 13.48 1.16
N LYS A 80 0.89 13.28 -0.15
CA LYS A 80 1.92 12.86 -1.10
C LYS A 80 3.17 13.74 -0.98
N GLY A 81 3.01 15.06 -0.90
CA GLY A 81 4.13 15.99 -0.80
C GLY A 81 4.94 15.84 0.50
N GLU A 82 4.28 15.51 1.60
CA GLU A 82 4.93 15.22 2.88
C GLU A 82 5.68 13.89 2.83
N TYR A 83 5.05 12.85 2.25
CA TYR A 83 5.69 11.54 2.07
C TYR A 83 6.94 11.61 1.20
N MET A 84 6.90 12.38 0.11
CA MET A 84 8.08 12.59 -0.74
C MET A 84 9.25 13.18 0.04
N LYS A 85 8.99 14.11 0.97
CA LYS A 85 10.02 14.75 1.80
C LYS A 85 10.54 13.81 2.87
N GLU A 86 9.64 13.16 3.59
CA GLU A 86 9.97 12.26 4.71
C GLU A 86 10.77 11.06 4.23
N TYR A 87 10.31 10.39 3.16
CA TYR A 87 10.91 9.17 2.65
C TYR A 87 11.89 9.40 1.49
N LYS A 88 12.13 10.66 1.10
CA LYS A 88 13.04 11.07 0.02
C LYS A 88 12.74 10.37 -1.33
N LEU A 89 11.46 10.21 -1.65
CA LEU A 89 10.98 9.50 -2.84
C LEU A 89 10.21 10.43 -3.78
N PRO A 90 10.88 11.07 -4.77
CA PRO A 90 10.27 12.11 -5.60
C PRO A 90 9.17 11.60 -6.54
N LEU A 91 9.07 10.28 -6.74
CA LEU A 91 8.09 9.65 -7.62
C LEU A 91 6.96 8.96 -6.85
N TRP A 92 6.73 9.32 -5.59
CA TRP A 92 5.63 8.79 -4.78
C TRP A 92 4.29 9.04 -5.45
N ASN A 93 3.69 8.02 -6.08
CA ASN A 93 2.38 8.11 -6.72
C ASN A 93 1.55 6.87 -6.41
N LEU A 94 0.23 6.94 -6.61
CA LEU A 94 -0.62 5.75 -6.48
C LEU A 94 -0.56 4.92 -7.78
N PRO A 95 -0.56 3.57 -7.68
CA PRO A 95 -0.40 2.81 -6.44
C PRO A 95 1.05 2.83 -5.92
N PHE A 96 1.21 2.68 -4.60
CA PHE A 96 2.49 2.40 -3.95
C PHE A 96 2.38 1.17 -3.04
N CYS A 97 3.50 0.50 -2.80
CA CYS A 97 3.62 -0.58 -1.83
C CYS A 97 4.67 -0.22 -0.79
N VAL A 98 4.34 -0.43 0.48
CA VAL A 98 5.27 -0.33 1.60
C VAL A 98 5.69 -1.73 1.96
N ASP A 99 6.98 -1.99 1.92
CA ASP A 99 7.62 -3.15 2.54
C ASP A 99 8.13 -2.73 3.91
N ARG A 100 7.40 -3.11 4.96
CA ARG A 100 7.71 -2.72 6.34
C ARG A 100 8.89 -3.50 6.91
N GLU A 101 9.13 -4.71 6.39
CA GLU A 101 10.26 -5.56 6.81
C GLU A 101 11.58 -4.94 6.35
N ASN A 102 11.64 -4.55 5.07
CA ASN A 102 12.85 -3.94 4.48
C ASN A 102 12.89 -2.41 4.60
N LYS A 103 11.81 -1.79 5.10
CA LYS A 103 11.65 -0.32 5.21
C LYS A 103 11.79 0.38 3.87
N GLU A 104 11.19 -0.20 2.85
CA GLU A 104 11.19 0.31 1.49
C GLU A 104 9.79 0.74 1.06
N ILE A 105 9.73 1.75 0.20
CA ILE A 105 8.51 2.06 -0.55
C ILE A 105 8.79 1.89 -2.03
N ILE A 106 7.95 1.08 -2.66
CA ILE A 106 7.98 0.76 -4.06
C ILE A 106 6.86 1.51 -4.74
N VAL A 107 7.23 2.31 -5.74
CA VAL A 107 6.32 3.09 -6.57
C VAL A 107 6.37 2.57 -8.01
N GLN A 108 5.39 2.92 -8.83
CA GLN A 108 5.16 2.37 -10.18
C GLN A 108 4.64 0.93 -10.16
N THR A 109 3.45 0.72 -10.70
CA THR A 109 2.72 -0.55 -10.62
C THR A 109 3.57 -1.76 -11.07
N ASN A 110 4.35 -1.63 -12.14
CA ASN A 110 5.19 -2.73 -12.64
C ASN A 110 6.32 -3.12 -11.68
N ALA A 111 6.92 -2.15 -10.99
CA ALA A 111 7.94 -2.42 -9.98
C ALA A 111 7.31 -3.09 -8.76
N ILE A 112 6.10 -2.66 -8.39
CA ILE A 112 5.33 -3.28 -7.31
C ILE A 112 4.98 -4.72 -7.67
N PHE A 113 4.49 -4.99 -8.88
CA PHE A 113 4.22 -6.36 -9.35
C PHE A 113 5.48 -7.24 -9.26
N ALA A 114 6.62 -6.74 -9.74
CA ALA A 114 7.87 -7.48 -9.69
C ALA A 114 8.33 -7.74 -8.24
N HIS A 115 8.18 -6.77 -7.36
CA HIS A 115 8.50 -6.89 -5.93
C HIS A 115 7.59 -7.91 -5.24
N LEU A 116 6.27 -7.73 -5.32
CA LEU A 116 5.29 -8.63 -4.72
C LEU A 116 5.36 -10.04 -5.30
N GLY A 117 5.63 -10.19 -6.59
CA GLY A 117 5.81 -11.51 -7.22
C GLY A 117 6.99 -12.30 -6.67
N ARG A 118 8.00 -11.64 -6.10
CA ARG A 118 9.11 -12.31 -5.38
C ARG A 118 8.79 -12.56 -3.91
N ALA A 119 8.07 -11.63 -3.27
CA ALA A 119 7.74 -11.71 -1.84
C ALA A 119 6.59 -12.68 -1.54
N CYS A 120 5.61 -12.78 -2.44
CA CYS A 120 4.47 -13.66 -2.32
C CYS A 120 4.87 -15.09 -2.68
N VAL A 121 4.90 -15.98 -1.70
CA VAL A 121 5.06 -17.41 -1.94
C VAL A 121 3.70 -17.98 -2.34
N PHE A 122 3.53 -18.30 -3.62
CA PHE A 122 2.34 -19.01 -4.09
C PHE A 122 2.46 -20.51 -3.80
N ASN A 123 2.33 -20.88 -2.53
CA ASN A 123 2.19 -22.28 -2.16
C ASN A 123 0.76 -22.73 -2.54
N GLN A 124 0.67 -23.52 -3.63
CA GLN A 124 -0.54 -24.08 -4.24
C GLN A 124 -1.31 -23.15 -5.20
N LEU A 125 -0.73 -22.97 -6.39
CA LEU A 125 -1.49 -22.75 -7.63
C LEU A 125 -1.08 -23.78 -8.69
N VAL A 126 -0.89 -25.05 -8.28
CA VAL A 126 -1.01 -26.25 -9.13
C VAL A 126 -1.32 -27.44 -8.23
#